data_AF-A0A533U5M0-F1
#
_entry.id   AF-A0A533U5M0-F1
#
_cell.length_a   1.000
_cell.length_b   1.000
_cell.length_c   1.000
_cell.angle_alpha   90.00
_cell.angle_beta   90.00
_cell.angle_gamma   90.00
#
_symmetry.space_group_name_H-M   'P 1'
#
loop_
_entity.id
_entity.type
_entity.pdbx_description
1 polymer ?
#
loop_
_entity_poly.entity_id
_entity_poly.type
_entity_poly.pdbx_seq_one_letter_code
_entity_poly.pdbx_strand_id
1 'polypeptide(L)'
;MVANFAGKSFATTTTDLLFLPVSGGLVVLSIIIAIRFKARGNFGSAYLFFAGFAGCWFCAELVWMSTELYNQLNFLRPVNDYLYLSGYPFLLLFARYYVKSVEAVITQKMLSYAFLATVVFFIPTFYTAYLYNPDATLQQIIWAGIYPILDAILLFPTVLGMILFFKGNVGLLWSLMFIAILLNVVADSGFFYLNVNRSYYSGNPIDILYLWSYVLFSFGIYSHIKVFKKQKMKSFGNLDELK
;
A
#
# COMPACT_ATOMS: atom_id res chain seq x y z
N MET A 1 -3.61 18.73 5.34
CA MET A 1 -2.75 19.88 5.70
C MET A 1 -3.54 21.16 5.98
N VAL A 2 -4.47 21.60 5.11
CA VAL A 2 -5.31 22.78 5.38
C VAL A 2 -6.10 22.65 6.70
N ALA A 3 -6.67 21.47 6.95
CA ALA A 3 -7.40 21.19 8.19
C ALA A 3 -6.56 21.36 9.47
N ASN A 4 -5.23 21.18 9.40
CA ASN A 4 -4.37 21.36 10.57
C ASN A 4 -4.25 22.84 10.98
N PHE A 5 -4.41 23.79 10.06
CA PHE A 5 -4.49 25.22 10.40
C PHE A 5 -5.76 25.58 11.17
N ALA A 6 -6.82 24.78 11.04
CA ALA A 6 -8.07 24.94 11.78
C ALA A 6 -8.08 24.20 13.15
N GLY A 7 -6.98 23.51 13.49
CA GLY A 7 -6.80 22.83 14.78
C GLY A 7 -6.79 21.30 14.69
N LYS A 8 -6.24 20.65 15.73
CA LYS A 8 -6.05 19.20 15.77
C LYS A 8 -7.37 18.42 15.65
N SER A 9 -8.39 18.80 16.41
CA SER A 9 -9.70 18.12 16.38
C SER A 9 -10.36 18.16 15.00
N PHE A 10 -10.25 19.29 14.29
CA PHE A 10 -10.76 19.42 12.93
C PHE A 10 -9.95 18.57 11.94
N ALA A 11 -8.62 18.53 12.10
CA ALA A 11 -7.75 17.65 11.31
C ALA A 11 -8.08 16.18 11.51
N THR A 12 -8.22 15.71 12.75
CA THR A 12 -8.61 14.33 13.08
C THR A 12 -9.92 13.96 12.41
N THR A 13 -10.98 14.75 12.64
CA THR A 13 -12.32 14.48 12.09
C THR A 13 -12.30 14.44 10.56
N THR A 14 -11.60 15.39 9.93
CA THR A 14 -11.50 15.44 8.46
C THR A 14 -10.78 14.21 7.92
N THR A 15 -9.68 13.83 8.56
CA THR A 15 -8.87 12.68 8.16
C THR A 15 -9.70 11.40 8.28
N ASP A 16 -10.31 11.14 9.43
CA ASP A 16 -11.14 9.94 9.67
C ASP A 16 -12.28 9.81 8.65
N LEU A 17 -12.96 10.93 8.34
CA LEU A 17 -14.03 10.95 7.35
C LEU A 17 -13.55 10.70 5.91
N LEU A 18 -12.30 11.07 5.58
CA LEU A 18 -11.73 10.86 4.25
C LEU A 18 -11.21 9.44 4.06
N PHE A 19 -10.67 8.82 5.12
CA PHE A 19 -10.17 7.45 5.05
C PHE A 19 -11.26 6.48 4.60
N LEU A 20 -12.49 6.63 5.10
CA LEU A 20 -13.61 5.74 4.80
C LEU A 20 -13.97 5.64 3.28
N PRO A 21 -14.34 6.73 2.58
CA PRO A 21 -14.68 6.65 1.15
C PRO A 21 -13.47 6.28 0.28
N VAL A 22 -12.25 6.70 0.66
CA VAL A 22 -11.04 6.44 -0.13
C VAL A 22 -10.64 4.96 -0.05
N SER A 23 -10.51 4.41 1.15
CA SER A 23 -10.18 2.98 1.36
C SER A 23 -11.34 2.07 0.94
N GLY A 24 -12.58 2.46 1.21
CA GLY A 24 -13.77 1.72 0.74
C GLY A 24 -13.87 1.67 -0.79
N GLY A 25 -13.56 2.79 -1.46
CA GLY A 25 -13.46 2.83 -2.93
C GLY A 25 -12.38 1.89 -3.46
N LEU A 26 -11.23 1.82 -2.81
CA LEU A 26 -10.15 0.88 -3.15
C LEU A 26 -10.59 -0.58 -3.00
N VAL A 27 -11.33 -0.92 -1.95
CA VAL A 27 -11.90 -2.28 -1.75
C VAL A 27 -12.83 -2.64 -2.91
N VAL A 28 -13.75 -1.75 -3.28
CA VAL A 28 -14.67 -2.00 -4.39
C VAL A 28 -13.92 -2.23 -5.69
N LEU A 29 -12.94 -1.37 -6.00
CA LEU A 29 -12.11 -1.51 -7.21
C LEU A 29 -11.28 -2.80 -7.20
N SER A 30 -10.71 -3.17 -6.05
CA SER A 30 -9.90 -4.38 -5.90
C SER A 30 -10.73 -5.66 -6.08
N ILE A 31 -11.96 -5.69 -5.56
CA ILE A 31 -12.90 -6.80 -5.78
C ILE A 31 -13.29 -6.91 -7.26
N ILE A 32 -13.64 -5.78 -7.91
CA ILE A 32 -14.01 -5.77 -9.33
C ILE A 32 -12.88 -6.33 -10.20
N ILE A 33 -11.64 -5.89 -9.98
CA ILE A 33 -10.49 -6.34 -10.78
C ILE A 33 -10.14 -7.81 -10.49
N ALA A 34 -10.23 -8.25 -9.24
CA ALA A 34 -10.02 -9.65 -8.86
C ALA A 34 -11.03 -10.59 -9.55
N ILE A 35 -12.33 -10.23 -9.54
CA ILE A 35 -13.39 -10.97 -10.24
C ILE A 35 -13.13 -11.01 -11.74
N ARG A 36 -12.69 -9.89 -12.33
CA ARG A 36 -12.41 -9.80 -13.77
C ARG A 36 -11.31 -10.75 -14.21
N PHE A 37 -10.23 -10.87 -13.44
CA PHE A 37 -9.12 -11.77 -13.78
C PHE A 37 -9.32 -13.23 -13.31
N LYS A 38 -10.32 -13.50 -12.45
CA LYS A 38 -10.70 -14.85 -12.00
C LYS A 38 -9.54 -15.69 -11.45
N ALA A 39 -8.58 -15.06 -10.78
CA ALA A 39 -7.35 -15.70 -10.29
C ALA A 39 -6.53 -16.46 -11.37
N ARG A 40 -6.70 -16.12 -12.66
CA ARG A 40 -5.98 -16.78 -13.76
C ARG A 40 -4.64 -16.10 -14.01
N GLY A 41 -3.56 -16.89 -13.98
CA GLY A 41 -2.20 -16.43 -14.21
C GLY A 41 -1.68 -15.47 -13.14
N ASN A 42 -0.46 -14.96 -13.34
CA ASN A 42 0.22 -14.14 -12.33
C ASN A 42 -0.57 -12.86 -11.98
N PHE A 43 -1.15 -12.17 -12.96
CA PHE A 43 -1.97 -10.97 -12.69
C PHE A 43 -3.26 -11.30 -11.94
N GLY A 44 -3.93 -12.40 -12.26
CA GLY A 44 -5.14 -12.81 -11.54
C GLY A 44 -4.86 -13.13 -10.08
N SER A 45 -3.79 -13.90 -9.82
CA SER A 45 -3.34 -14.17 -8.44
C SER A 45 -2.94 -12.89 -7.72
N ALA A 46 -2.18 -12.01 -8.37
CA ALA A 46 -1.81 -10.72 -7.78
C ALA A 46 -3.04 -9.95 -7.32
N TYR A 47 -4.04 -9.74 -8.20
CA TYR A 47 -5.22 -8.96 -7.85
C TYR A 47 -6.14 -9.62 -6.82
N LEU A 48 -6.14 -10.95 -6.71
CA LEU A 48 -6.81 -11.63 -5.61
C LEU A 48 -6.15 -11.29 -4.26
N PHE A 49 -4.82 -11.37 -4.18
CA PHE A 49 -4.10 -10.96 -2.98
C PHE A 49 -4.26 -9.46 -2.69
N PHE A 50 -4.28 -8.63 -3.73
CA PHE A 50 -4.52 -7.20 -3.58
C PHE A 50 -5.90 -6.90 -2.96
N ALA A 51 -6.94 -7.65 -3.35
CA ALA A 51 -8.27 -7.53 -2.73
C ALA A 51 -8.26 -7.95 -1.25
N GLY A 52 -7.51 -9.01 -0.90
CA GLY A 52 -7.30 -9.41 0.49
C GLY A 52 -6.64 -8.31 1.32
N PHE A 53 -5.56 -7.71 0.79
CA PHE A 53 -4.88 -6.56 1.37
C PHE A 53 -5.85 -5.38 1.61
N ALA A 54 -6.55 -4.96 0.56
CA ALA A 54 -7.46 -3.82 0.63
C ALA A 54 -8.59 -4.08 1.65
N GLY A 55 -9.13 -5.30 1.69
CA GLY A 55 -10.14 -5.69 2.66
C GLY A 55 -9.65 -5.65 4.11
N CYS A 56 -8.46 -6.20 4.39
CA CYS A 56 -7.86 -6.16 5.71
C CYS A 56 -7.66 -4.72 6.20
N TRP A 57 -7.05 -3.88 5.37
CA TRP A 57 -6.75 -2.49 5.77
C TRP A 57 -8.01 -1.64 5.87
N PHE A 58 -9.00 -1.83 4.99
CA PHE A 58 -10.30 -1.15 5.16
C PHE A 58 -11.01 -1.52 6.47
N CYS A 59 -10.99 -2.80 6.86
CA CYS A 59 -11.51 -3.21 8.16
C CYS A 59 -10.72 -2.56 9.31
N ALA A 60 -9.40 -2.43 9.17
CA ALA A 60 -8.55 -1.74 10.13
C ALA A 60 -8.93 -0.26 10.26
N GLU A 61 -9.14 0.44 9.14
CA GLU A 61 -9.62 1.84 9.12
C GLU A 61 -10.98 1.99 9.84
N LEU A 62 -11.91 1.05 9.62
CA LEU A 62 -13.21 1.05 10.31
C LEU A 62 -13.07 0.91 11.82
N VAL A 63 -12.16 0.03 12.28
CA VAL A 63 -11.87 -0.15 13.70
C VAL A 63 -11.19 1.12 14.25
N TRP A 64 -10.17 1.65 13.56
CA TRP A 64 -9.46 2.88 13.94
C TRP A 64 -10.45 4.03 14.17
N MET A 65 -11.25 4.36 13.14
CA MET A 65 -12.26 5.41 13.20
C MET A 65 -13.24 5.20 14.36
N SER A 66 -13.68 3.96 14.59
CA SER A 66 -14.60 3.65 15.69
C SER A 66 -13.96 3.91 17.06
N THR A 67 -12.67 3.57 17.22
CA THR A 67 -11.95 3.82 18.49
C THR A 67 -11.66 5.30 18.74
N GLU A 68 -11.46 6.10 17.69
CA GLU A 68 -11.25 7.55 17.81
C GLU A 68 -12.55 8.30 18.12
N LEU A 69 -13.66 7.89 17.51
CA LEU A 69 -14.97 8.50 17.77
C LEU A 69 -15.56 8.10 19.12
N TYR A 70 -15.28 6.87 19.57
CA TYR A 70 -15.86 6.30 20.79
C TYR A 70 -14.77 5.79 21.72
N ASN A 71 -14.36 6.62 22.68
CA ASN A 71 -13.32 6.27 23.66
C ASN A 71 -13.56 4.95 24.40
N GLN A 72 -14.82 4.53 24.60
CA GLN A 72 -15.15 3.23 25.20
C GLN A 72 -14.73 2.02 24.36
N LEU A 73 -14.45 2.21 23.06
CA LEU A 73 -14.02 1.16 22.14
C LEU A 73 -12.50 0.99 22.09
N ASN A 74 -11.73 1.71 22.91
CA ASN A 74 -10.26 1.59 22.95
C ASN A 74 -9.74 0.17 23.18
N PHE A 75 -10.55 -0.74 23.76
CA PHE A 75 -10.21 -2.17 23.89
C PHE A 75 -10.06 -2.89 22.54
N LEU A 76 -10.58 -2.31 21.44
CA LEU A 76 -10.46 -2.83 20.07
C LEU A 76 -9.14 -2.44 19.40
N ARG A 77 -8.29 -1.59 20.01
CA ARG A 77 -6.99 -1.20 19.43
C ARG A 77 -6.12 -2.40 19.01
N PRO A 78 -5.99 -3.49 19.78
CA PRO A 78 -5.25 -4.66 19.32
C PRO A 78 -5.86 -5.33 18.08
N VAL A 79 -7.19 -5.31 17.93
CA VAL A 79 -7.88 -5.86 16.74
C VAL A 79 -7.46 -5.07 15.49
N ASN A 80 -7.31 -3.76 15.64
CA ASN A 80 -6.83 -2.89 14.57
C ASN A 80 -5.43 -3.30 14.09
N ASP A 81 -4.48 -3.45 15.02
CA ASP A 81 -3.12 -3.88 14.69
C ASP A 81 -3.11 -5.23 13.96
N TYR A 82 -3.90 -6.21 14.44
CA TYR A 82 -3.98 -7.50 13.78
C TYR A 82 -4.53 -7.41 12.35
N LEU A 83 -5.47 -6.51 12.08
CA LEU A 83 -6.02 -6.30 10.74
C LEU A 83 -5.00 -5.67 9.79
N TYR A 84 -4.27 -4.62 10.23
CA TYR A 84 -3.20 -4.05 9.43
C TYR A 84 -2.08 -5.06 9.17
N LEU A 85 -1.61 -5.76 10.21
CA LEU A 85 -0.57 -6.78 10.11
C LEU A 85 -0.99 -7.94 9.20
N SER A 86 -2.26 -8.34 9.21
CA SER A 86 -2.79 -9.37 8.30
C SER A 86 -2.75 -8.94 6.84
N GLY A 87 -2.83 -7.64 6.55
CA GLY A 87 -2.74 -7.11 5.19
C GLY A 87 -1.34 -7.23 4.56
N TYR A 88 -0.26 -7.26 5.37
CA TYR A 88 1.11 -7.33 4.87
C TYR A 88 1.42 -8.61 4.07
N PRO A 89 1.09 -9.83 4.55
CA PRO A 89 1.22 -11.05 3.75
C PRO A 89 0.51 -10.95 2.40
N PHE A 90 -0.71 -10.40 2.37
CA PHE A 90 -1.46 -10.19 1.14
C PHE A 90 -0.75 -9.19 0.20
N LEU A 91 -0.28 -8.06 0.72
CA LEU A 91 0.41 -7.05 -0.07
C LEU A 91 1.75 -7.56 -0.63
N LEU A 92 2.49 -8.35 0.16
CA LEU A 92 3.74 -8.97 -0.26
C LEU A 92 3.51 -10.00 -1.38
N LEU A 93 2.49 -10.84 -1.24
CA LEU A 93 2.11 -11.79 -2.29
C LEU A 93 1.65 -11.06 -3.54
N PHE A 94 0.82 -10.01 -3.42
CA PHE A 94 0.49 -9.14 -4.54
C PHE A 94 1.75 -8.63 -5.24
N ALA A 95 2.65 -7.96 -4.51
CA ALA A 95 3.85 -7.36 -5.07
C ALA A 95 4.73 -8.41 -5.77
N ARG A 96 4.90 -9.59 -5.17
CA ARG A 96 5.63 -10.72 -5.77
C ARG A 96 5.00 -11.16 -7.09
N TYR A 97 3.72 -11.49 -7.12
CA TYR A 97 3.05 -11.95 -8.34
C TYR A 97 2.97 -10.86 -9.41
N TYR A 98 2.85 -9.61 -8.99
CA TYR A 98 2.80 -8.46 -9.88
C TYR A 98 4.15 -8.22 -10.56
N VAL A 99 5.27 -8.26 -9.83
CA VAL A 99 6.63 -8.23 -10.41
C VAL A 99 6.90 -9.48 -11.27
N LYS A 100 6.41 -10.66 -10.83
CA LYS A 100 6.61 -11.92 -11.56
C LYS A 100 6.12 -11.85 -13.02
N SER A 101 5.10 -11.05 -13.30
CA SER A 101 4.58 -10.86 -14.67
C SER A 101 5.62 -10.33 -15.67
N VAL A 102 6.69 -9.70 -15.17
CA VAL A 102 7.78 -9.11 -15.95
C VAL A 102 9.15 -9.63 -15.49
N GLU A 103 9.20 -10.83 -14.91
CA GLU A 103 10.45 -11.36 -14.33
C GLU A 103 11.58 -11.57 -15.34
N ALA A 104 11.23 -11.81 -16.62
CA ALA A 104 12.20 -12.06 -17.68
C ALA A 104 13.19 -10.92 -17.92
N VAL A 105 12.85 -9.68 -17.56
CA VAL A 105 13.73 -8.51 -17.72
C VAL A 105 14.51 -8.16 -16.45
N ILE A 106 14.33 -8.91 -15.36
CA ILE A 106 14.98 -8.65 -14.08
C ILE A 106 16.40 -9.23 -14.11
N THR A 107 17.38 -8.37 -13.87
CA THR A 107 18.80 -8.77 -13.83
C THR A 107 19.29 -8.89 -12.39
N GLN A 108 20.40 -9.63 -12.20
CA GLN A 108 21.05 -9.77 -10.88
C GLN A 108 21.40 -8.42 -10.25
N LYS A 109 21.84 -7.43 -11.05
CA LYS A 109 22.13 -6.08 -10.58
C LYS A 109 20.90 -5.41 -9.94
N MET A 110 19.72 -5.62 -10.52
CA MET A 110 18.47 -5.06 -9.98
C MET A 110 18.12 -5.70 -8.64
N LEU A 111 18.29 -7.01 -8.53
CA LEU A 111 18.12 -7.75 -7.27
C LEU A 111 19.07 -7.24 -6.19
N SER A 112 20.35 -7.00 -6.53
CA SER A 112 21.33 -6.44 -5.59
C SER A 112 20.94 -5.03 -5.10
N TYR A 113 20.44 -4.17 -5.98
CA TYR A 113 19.97 -2.83 -5.58
C TYR A 113 18.74 -2.88 -4.68
N ALA A 114 17.77 -3.75 -4.99
CA ALA A 114 16.60 -3.95 -4.14
C ALA A 114 16.96 -4.51 -2.76
N PHE A 115 17.91 -5.46 -2.72
CA PHE A 115 18.44 -6.00 -1.47
C PHE A 115 19.15 -4.92 -0.64
N LEU A 116 20.05 -4.15 -1.27
CA LEU A 116 20.77 -3.07 -0.59
C LEU A 116 19.81 -2.02 -0.01
N ALA A 117 18.81 -1.59 -0.79
CA ALA A 117 17.80 -0.64 -0.33
C ALA A 117 17.03 -1.17 0.90
N THR A 118 16.67 -2.45 0.89
CA THR A 118 16.01 -3.13 2.02
C THR A 118 16.88 -3.11 3.28
N VAL A 119 18.15 -3.50 3.16
CA VAL A 119 19.09 -3.53 4.29
C VAL A 119 19.36 -2.13 4.85
N VAL A 120 19.57 -1.15 3.97
CA VAL A 120 19.83 0.25 4.37
C VAL A 120 18.63 0.84 5.11
N PHE A 121 17.41 0.52 4.70
CA PHE A 121 16.19 0.97 5.37
C PHE A 121 15.95 0.28 6.73
N PHE A 122 16.35 -0.99 6.85
CA PHE A 122 16.14 -1.77 8.08
C PHE A 122 16.94 -1.22 9.27
N ILE A 123 18.18 -0.79 9.06
CA ILE A 123 19.11 -0.38 10.13
C ILE A 123 18.58 0.82 10.95
N PRO A 124 18.15 1.95 10.35
CA PRO A 124 17.60 3.09 11.09
C PRO A 124 16.40 2.77 11.98
N THR A 125 15.58 1.79 11.61
CA THR A 125 14.40 1.38 12.39
C THR A 125 14.81 0.89 13.78
N PHE A 126 15.73 -0.08 13.84
CA PHE A 126 16.20 -0.63 15.11
C PHE A 126 17.00 0.39 15.92
N TYR A 127 17.85 1.15 15.24
CA TYR A 127 18.63 2.20 15.89
C TYR A 127 17.72 3.23 16.57
N THR A 128 16.67 3.68 15.88
CA THR A 128 15.71 4.66 16.42
C THR A 128 14.90 4.07 17.57
N ALA A 129 14.41 2.83 17.44
CA ALA A 129 13.68 2.14 18.50
C ALA A 129 14.49 2.07 19.81
N TYR A 130 15.77 1.67 19.68
CA TYR A 130 16.70 1.55 20.80
C TYR A 130 17.08 2.91 21.39
N LEU A 131 17.36 3.91 20.54
CA LEU A 131 17.77 5.24 20.98
C LEU A 131 16.73 5.92 21.88
N TYR A 132 15.44 5.78 21.54
CA TYR A 132 14.35 6.39 22.32
C TYR A 132 13.90 5.53 23.51
N ASN A 133 14.29 4.25 23.57
CA ASN A 133 13.93 3.33 24.65
C ASN A 133 15.09 2.36 24.94
N PRO A 134 16.21 2.82 25.54
CA PRO A 134 17.42 2.01 25.73
C PRO A 134 17.22 0.81 26.67
N ASP A 135 16.25 0.92 27.58
CA ASP A 135 15.90 -0.14 28.54
C ASP A 135 14.86 -1.13 27.99
N ALA A 136 14.39 -0.94 26.75
CA ALA A 136 13.43 -1.84 26.14
C ALA A 136 14.04 -3.22 25.85
N THR A 137 13.27 -4.26 26.15
CA THR A 137 13.60 -5.62 25.72
C THR A 137 13.59 -5.73 24.20
N LEU A 138 14.31 -6.72 23.64
CA LEU A 138 14.30 -6.98 22.20
C LEU A 138 12.87 -7.19 21.67
N GLN A 139 12.00 -7.86 22.43
CA GLN A 139 10.61 -8.08 22.04
C GLN A 139 9.84 -6.76 21.92
N GLN A 140 10.03 -5.82 22.86
CA GLN A 140 9.41 -4.50 22.80
C GLN A 140 9.92 -3.68 21.62
N ILE A 141 11.22 -3.76 21.31
CA ILE A 141 11.82 -3.11 20.15
C ILE A 141 11.22 -3.66 18.85
N ILE A 142 11.13 -4.98 18.72
CA ILE A 142 10.51 -5.63 17.54
C ILE A 142 9.05 -5.23 17.41
N TRP A 143 8.30 -5.21 18.52
CA TRP A 143 6.88 -4.86 18.47
C TRP A 143 6.65 -3.40 18.13
N ALA A 144 7.47 -2.49 18.68
CA ALA A 144 7.43 -1.08 18.34
C ALA A 144 7.79 -0.83 16.85
N GLY A 145 8.74 -1.59 16.31
CA GLY A 145 9.21 -1.47 14.93
C GLY A 145 8.54 -2.40 13.93
N ILE A 146 7.44 -3.10 14.29
CA ILE A 146 6.90 -4.19 13.47
C ILE A 146 6.47 -3.72 12.07
N TYR A 147 5.88 -2.53 11.97
CA TYR A 147 5.46 -1.92 10.70
C TYR A 147 6.67 -1.61 9.80
N PRO A 148 7.67 -0.81 10.22
CA PRO A 148 8.89 -0.61 9.42
C PRO A 148 9.68 -1.91 9.11
N ILE A 149 9.64 -2.92 9.99
CA ILE A 149 10.25 -4.23 9.71
C ILE A 149 9.57 -4.91 8.52
N LEU A 150 8.24 -4.94 8.51
CA LEU A 150 7.47 -5.52 7.41
C LEU A 150 7.57 -4.68 6.13
N ASP A 151 7.67 -3.37 6.26
CA ASP A 151 7.95 -2.45 5.16
C ASP A 151 9.30 -2.71 4.51
N ALA A 152 10.34 -2.99 5.29
CA ALA A 152 11.64 -3.36 4.75
C ALA A 152 11.52 -4.60 3.85
N ILE A 153 10.72 -5.59 4.26
CA ILE A 153 10.46 -6.78 3.43
C ILE A 153 9.71 -6.39 2.13
N LEU A 154 8.72 -5.51 2.22
CA LEU A 154 7.99 -4.98 1.06
C LEU A 154 8.83 -4.08 0.15
N LEU A 155 9.88 -3.43 0.67
CA LEU A 155 10.75 -2.59 -0.12
C LEU A 155 11.48 -3.38 -1.20
N PHE A 156 11.79 -4.66 -0.98
CA PHE A 156 12.45 -5.48 -1.98
C PHE A 156 11.68 -5.54 -3.32
N PRO A 157 10.43 -6.05 -3.39
CA PRO A 157 9.66 -6.02 -4.63
C PRO A 157 9.31 -4.60 -5.08
N THR A 158 9.20 -3.64 -4.15
CA THR A 158 8.88 -2.24 -4.47
C THR A 158 9.99 -1.56 -5.24
N VAL A 159 11.23 -1.67 -4.77
CA VAL A 159 12.41 -1.13 -5.45
C VAL A 159 12.60 -1.79 -6.81
N LEU A 160 12.34 -3.10 -6.93
CA LEU A 160 12.33 -3.76 -8.24
C LEU A 160 11.30 -3.16 -9.19
N GLY A 161 10.05 -2.97 -8.72
CA GLY A 161 9.00 -2.33 -9.48
C GLY A 161 9.36 -0.91 -9.93
N MET A 162 10.01 -0.13 -9.07
CA MET A 162 10.50 1.22 -9.40
C MET A 162 11.63 1.20 -10.44
N ILE A 163 12.62 0.31 -10.29
CA ILE A 163 13.70 0.18 -11.28
C ILE A 163 13.13 -0.23 -12.65
N LEU A 164 12.18 -1.16 -12.68
CA LEU A 164 11.50 -1.57 -13.92
C LEU A 164 10.83 -0.38 -14.63
N PHE A 165 10.19 0.50 -13.86
CA PHE A 165 9.58 1.72 -14.40
C PHE A 165 10.61 2.69 -15.00
N PHE A 166 11.67 3.02 -14.26
CA PHE A 166 12.70 3.94 -14.75
C PHE A 166 13.49 3.41 -15.95
N LYS A 167 13.57 2.08 -16.09
CA LYS A 167 14.13 1.43 -17.28
C LYS A 167 13.17 1.39 -18.49
N GLY A 168 11.93 1.84 -18.33
CA GLY A 168 10.91 1.81 -19.39
C GLY A 168 10.30 0.44 -19.67
N ASN A 169 10.50 -0.54 -18.78
CA ASN A 169 9.97 -1.90 -18.96
C ASN A 169 8.46 -2.01 -18.64
N VAL A 170 7.90 -1.03 -17.94
CA VAL A 170 6.50 -0.99 -17.48
C VAL A 170 5.97 0.43 -17.58
N GLY A 171 4.65 0.58 -17.75
CA GLY A 171 3.99 1.89 -17.84
C GLY A 171 3.76 2.58 -16.49
N LEU A 172 3.50 3.89 -16.53
CA LEU A 172 3.25 4.72 -15.33
C LEU A 172 2.15 4.17 -14.43
N LEU A 173 0.99 3.82 -14.99
CA LEU A 173 -0.09 3.34 -14.14
C LEU A 173 0.23 1.98 -13.49
N TRP A 174 1.06 1.14 -14.11
CA TRP A 174 1.54 -0.08 -13.46
C TRP A 174 2.44 0.25 -12.27
N SER A 175 3.32 1.25 -12.42
CA SER A 175 4.26 1.66 -11.37
C SER A 175 3.60 2.41 -10.21
N LEU A 176 2.42 3.00 -10.42
CA LEU A 176 1.63 3.60 -9.33
C LEU A 176 1.36 2.63 -8.17
N MET A 177 1.26 1.33 -8.43
CA MET A 177 1.12 0.32 -7.37
C MET A 177 2.34 0.29 -6.43
N PHE A 178 3.56 0.44 -6.98
CA PHE A 178 4.78 0.45 -6.19
C PHE A 178 5.08 1.81 -5.59
N ILE A 179 4.69 2.90 -6.26
CA ILE A 179 4.74 4.24 -5.67
C ILE A 179 3.81 4.30 -4.45
N ALA A 180 2.62 3.72 -4.53
CA ALA A 180 1.70 3.61 -3.40
C ALA A 180 2.30 2.81 -2.23
N ILE A 181 2.92 1.65 -2.49
CA ILE A 181 3.62 0.88 -1.44
C ILE A 181 4.73 1.74 -0.82
N LEU A 182 5.54 2.43 -1.64
CA LEU A 182 6.60 3.30 -1.14
C LEU A 182 6.06 4.46 -0.26
N LEU A 183 4.89 5.02 -0.60
CA LEU A 183 4.25 6.02 0.27
C LEU A 183 3.86 5.44 1.63
N ASN A 184 3.34 4.21 1.69
CA ASN A 184 3.06 3.55 2.98
C ASN A 184 4.34 3.34 3.78
N VAL A 185 5.41 2.84 3.16
CA VAL A 185 6.71 2.67 3.83
C VAL A 185 7.21 3.97 4.47
N VAL A 186 7.08 5.09 3.76
CA VAL A 186 7.46 6.41 4.28
C VAL A 186 6.51 6.87 5.39
N ALA A 187 5.21 6.60 5.24
CA ALA A 187 4.19 6.93 6.21
C ALA A 187 4.40 6.17 7.53
N ASP A 188 4.59 4.86 7.46
CA ASP A 188 4.84 3.96 8.61
C ASP A 188 6.15 4.32 9.31
N SER A 189 7.20 4.65 8.57
CA SER A 189 8.46 5.16 9.16
C SER A 189 8.25 6.47 9.91
N GLY A 190 7.50 7.40 9.31
CA GLY A 190 7.17 8.68 9.93
C GLY A 190 6.28 8.50 11.16
N PHE A 191 5.25 7.67 11.05
CA PHE A 191 4.36 7.30 12.14
C PHE A 191 5.14 6.67 13.29
N PHE A 192 6.02 5.70 13.00
CA PHE A 192 6.90 5.08 13.99
C PHE A 192 7.77 6.12 14.71
N TYR A 193 8.47 6.98 13.96
CA TYR A 193 9.29 8.05 14.53
C TYR A 193 8.48 9.02 15.43
N LEU A 194 7.30 9.43 14.97
CA LEU A 194 6.40 10.31 15.70
C LEU A 194 5.78 9.64 16.95
N ASN A 195 5.62 8.32 16.94
CA ASN A 195 5.15 7.58 18.11
C ASN A 195 6.24 7.44 19.17
N VAL A 196 7.47 7.05 18.77
CA VAL A 196 8.57 6.89 19.75
C VAL A 196 8.97 8.21 20.42
N ASN A 197 8.85 9.34 19.71
CA ASN A 197 9.09 10.67 20.27
C ASN A 197 7.82 11.32 20.89
N ARG A 198 6.69 10.59 20.93
CA ARG A 198 5.41 10.99 21.53
C ARG A 198 4.78 12.26 20.94
N SER A 199 5.08 12.57 19.68
CA SER A 199 4.51 13.74 18.98
C SER A 199 3.39 13.40 17.99
N TYR A 200 3.12 12.10 17.77
CA TYR A 200 2.01 11.65 16.95
C TYR A 200 0.65 12.06 17.52
N TYR A 201 -0.28 12.39 16.63
CA TYR A 201 -1.70 12.59 16.92
C TYR A 201 -2.50 12.25 15.67
N SER A 202 -3.73 11.76 15.82
CA SER A 202 -4.61 11.45 14.68
C SER A 202 -4.89 12.69 13.83
N GLY A 203 -4.74 12.60 12.50
CA GLY A 203 -4.81 13.75 11.59
C GLY A 203 -3.49 14.49 11.38
N ASN A 204 -2.38 13.91 11.87
CA ASN A 204 -1.03 14.41 11.64
C ASN A 204 -0.75 14.50 10.13
N PRO A 205 0.06 15.46 9.66
CA PRO A 205 0.43 15.55 8.25
C PRO A 205 0.98 14.27 7.63
N ILE A 206 1.59 13.36 8.41
CA ILE A 206 2.07 12.07 7.90
C ILE A 206 0.92 11.19 7.36
N ASP A 207 -0.29 11.31 7.93
CA ASP A 207 -1.44 10.48 7.59
C ASP A 207 -1.89 10.70 6.13
N ILE A 208 -1.53 11.85 5.54
CA ILE A 208 -1.83 12.16 4.14
C ILE A 208 -1.16 11.17 3.17
N LEU A 209 -0.03 10.58 3.57
CA LEU A 209 0.71 9.64 2.74
C LEU A 209 -0.06 8.32 2.60
N TYR A 210 -0.73 7.85 3.66
CA TYR A 210 -1.63 6.70 3.60
C TYR A 210 -2.84 6.99 2.69
N LEU A 211 -3.46 8.17 2.82
CA LEU A 211 -4.56 8.55 1.92
C LEU A 211 -4.13 8.56 0.44
N TRP A 212 -2.97 9.16 0.14
CA TRP A 212 -2.43 9.16 -1.21
C TRP A 212 -2.04 7.77 -1.69
N SER A 213 -1.57 6.88 -0.81
CA SER A 213 -1.27 5.51 -1.20
C SER A 213 -2.53 4.79 -1.71
N TYR A 214 -3.67 4.92 -1.01
CA TYR A 214 -4.95 4.37 -1.46
C TYR A 214 -5.43 4.95 -2.80
N VAL A 215 -5.25 6.26 -3.00
CA VAL A 215 -5.57 6.92 -4.26
C VAL A 215 -4.70 6.38 -5.40
N LEU A 216 -3.38 6.29 -5.19
CA LEU A 216 -2.46 5.79 -6.20
C LEU A 216 -2.69 4.31 -6.52
N PHE A 217 -3.00 3.48 -5.51
CA PHE A 217 -3.43 2.11 -5.74
C PHE A 217 -4.69 2.05 -6.62
N SER A 218 -5.67 2.89 -6.36
CA SER A 218 -6.91 2.96 -7.15
C SER A 218 -6.64 3.31 -8.62
N PHE A 219 -5.76 4.29 -8.87
CA PHE A 219 -5.32 4.62 -10.23
C PHE A 219 -4.45 3.53 -10.86
N GLY A 220 -3.65 2.81 -10.08
CA GLY A 220 -2.86 1.70 -10.58
C GLY A 220 -3.73 0.55 -11.08
N ILE A 221 -4.76 0.19 -10.32
CA ILE A 221 -5.79 -0.78 -10.73
C ILE A 221 -6.48 -0.34 -12.02
N TYR A 222 -6.79 0.96 -12.15
CA TYR A 222 -7.52 1.49 -13.29
C TYR A 222 -6.86 1.22 -14.64
N SER A 223 -5.52 1.10 -14.69
CA SER A 223 -4.80 0.71 -15.93
C SER A 223 -5.30 -0.59 -16.52
N HIS A 224 -5.61 -1.57 -15.68
CA HIS A 224 -6.08 -2.88 -16.10
C HIS A 224 -7.59 -2.92 -16.32
N ILE A 225 -8.32 -1.89 -15.88
CA ILE A 225 -9.76 -1.74 -16.15
C ILE A 225 -10.01 -1.17 -17.56
N LYS A 226 -9.31 -0.10 -17.97
CA LYS A 226 -9.56 0.58 -19.25
C LYS A 226 -8.81 0.01 -20.45
N VAL A 227 -7.56 -0.45 -20.29
CA VAL A 227 -6.71 -0.85 -21.43
C VAL A 227 -7.25 -2.09 -22.18
N PHE A 228 -8.08 -2.91 -21.51
CA PHE A 228 -8.71 -4.09 -22.14
C PHE A 228 -10.21 -3.94 -22.42
N LYS A 229 -10.77 -2.73 -22.47
CA LYS A 229 -12.03 -2.54 -23.22
C LYS A 229 -11.68 -2.73 -24.70
N LYS A 230 -11.81 -3.98 -25.15
CA LYS A 230 -11.76 -4.39 -26.56
C LYS A 230 -12.49 -3.33 -27.38
N GLN A 231 -11.79 -2.46 -28.09
CA GLN A 231 -12.42 -1.74 -29.18
C GLN A 231 -12.92 -2.85 -30.09
N LYS A 232 -14.25 -2.98 -30.22
CA LYS A 232 -14.82 -3.72 -31.35
C LYS A 232 -14.22 -3.02 -32.56
N MET A 233 -13.23 -3.64 -33.22
CA MET A 233 -12.90 -3.27 -34.59
C MET A 233 -14.23 -3.28 -35.33
N LYS A 234 -14.65 -2.11 -35.85
CA LYS A 234 -15.67 -2.09 -36.89
C LYS A 234 -15.11 -3.02 -37.96
N SER A 235 -15.80 -4.13 -38.23
CA SER A 235 -15.49 -4.90 -39.43
C SER A 235 -15.61 -3.92 -40.58
N PHE A 236 -14.52 -3.63 -41.27
CA PHE A 236 -14.62 -3.03 -42.58
C PHE A 236 -15.57 -3.91 -43.40
N GLY A 237 -16.48 -3.26 -44.11
CA GLY A 237 -17.63 -3.86 -44.77
C GLY A 237 -17.28 -5.07 -45.62
N ASN A 238 -18.31 -5.90 -45.83
CA ASN A 238 -18.26 -7.07 -46.70
C ASN A 238 -17.47 -6.78 -47.98
N LEU A 239 -16.45 -7.61 -48.23
CA LEU A 239 -15.71 -7.66 -49.48
C LEU A 239 -16.59 -8.08 -50.69
N ASP A 240 -17.88 -8.36 -50.46
CA ASP A 240 -18.86 -8.68 -51.48
C ASP A 240 -19.48 -7.43 -52.15
N GLU A 241 -19.18 -6.22 -51.69
CA GLU A 241 -19.58 -4.96 -52.36
C GLU A 241 -18.59 -4.49 -53.45
N LEU A 242 -17.57 -5.31 -53.77
CA LEU A 242 -16.56 -5.02 -54.80
C LEU A 242 -16.55 -6.04 -55.95
N LYS A 243 -17.72 -6.55 -56.35
CA LYS A 243 -17.92 -7.29 -57.60
C LYS A 243 -18.96 -6.61 -58.48
#